data_AF-Q6PQH4-F1
#
_entry.id   AF-Q6PQH4-F1
#
_cell.length_a   1.000
_cell.length_b   1.000
_cell.length_c   1.000
_cell.angle_alpha   90.00
_cell.angle_beta   90.00
_cell.angle_gamma   90.00
#
_symmetry.space_group_name_H-M   'P 1'
#
loop_
_entity.id
_entity.type
_entity.pdbx_description
1 polymer ?
#
loop_
_entity_poly.entity_id
_entity_poly.type
_entity_poly.pdbx_seq_one_letter_code
_entity_poly.pdbx_strand_id
1 'polypeptide(L)' 'INSNLDKIPFHPFFTFKDLIGMIILLTLLLMLTLLNPYMLGDPDN' A
#
# COMPACT_ATOMS: atom_id res chain seq x y z
N ILE A 1 25.25 -12.77 -7.69
CA ILE A 1 24.56 -13.85 -6.95
C ILE A 1 23.32 -14.24 -7.75
N ASN A 2 23.19 -15.50 -8.15
CA ASN A 2 22.12 -15.97 -9.04
C ASN A 2 20.83 -16.20 -8.23
N SER A 3 19.83 -15.32 -8.38
CA SER A 3 18.57 -15.38 -7.63
C SER A 3 17.65 -16.54 -8.03
N ASN A 4 17.98 -17.30 -9.09
CA ASN A 4 17.18 -18.45 -9.51
C ASN A 4 17.14 -19.58 -8.46
N LEU A 5 18.13 -19.64 -7.57
CA LEU A 5 18.18 -20.65 -6.51
C LEU A 5 17.10 -20.45 -5.45
N ASP A 6 16.62 -19.21 -5.24
CA ASP A 6 15.70 -18.84 -4.16
C ASP A 6 14.33 -18.35 -4.67
N LYS A 7 13.99 -18.61 -5.93
CA LYS A 7 12.70 -18.20 -6.50
C LYS A 7 11.55 -19.03 -5.89
N ILE A 8 10.58 -18.33 -5.31
CA ILE A 8 9.30 -18.89 -4.87
C ILE A 8 8.18 -18.49 -5.85
N PRO A 9 7.10 -19.28 -5.96
CA PRO A 9 5.97 -18.92 -6.82
C PRO A 9 5.31 -17.62 -6.35
N PHE A 10 4.71 -16.88 -7.29
CA PHE A 10 4.07 -15.60 -6.99
C PHE A 10 2.83 -15.79 -6.10
N HIS A 11 1.93 -16.68 -6.49
CA HIS A 11 0.79 -17.09 -5.68
C HIS A 11 1.18 -18.31 -4.83
N PRO A 12 0.87 -18.32 -3.51
CA PRO A 12 0.08 -17.34 -2.77
C PRO A 12 0.89 -16.18 -2.17
N PHE A 13 2.23 -16.26 -2.17
CA PHE A 13 3.11 -15.44 -1.32
C PHE A 13 3.04 -13.94 -1.58
N PHE A 14 3.31 -13.53 -2.83
CA PHE A 14 3.32 -12.12 -3.19
C PHE A 14 1.88 -11.59 -3.33
N THR A 15 0.93 -12.42 -3.75
CA THR A 15 -0.49 -12.02 -3.82
C THR A 15 -1.03 -11.56 -2.47
N PHE A 16 -0.81 -12.32 -1.39
CA PHE A 16 -1.27 -11.90 -0.06
C PHE A 16 -0.46 -10.73 0.49
N LYS A 17 0.86 -10.72 0.27
CA LYS A 17 1.71 -9.59 0.67
C LYS A 17 1.22 -8.28 0.05
N ASP A 18 0.96 -8.29 -1.25
CA ASP A 18 0.52 -7.12 -1.99
C ASP A 18 -0.90 -6.71 -1.57
N LEU A 19 -1.80 -7.68 -1.33
CA LEU A 19 -3.14 -7.39 -0.81
C LEU A 19 -3.09 -6.68 0.55
N ILE A 20 -2.24 -7.13 1.48
CA ILE A 20 -2.06 -6.46 2.77
C ILE A 20 -1.52 -5.05 2.56
N GLY A 21 -0.53 -4.88 1.67
CA GLY A 21 -0.01 -3.56 1.30
C GLY A 21 -1.11 -2.63 0.77
N MET A 22 -1.98 -3.13 -0.09
CA MET A 22 -3.12 -2.37 -0.63
C MET A 22 -4.12 -1.98 0.47
N ILE A 23 -4.41 -2.86 1.42
CA ILE A 23 -5.30 -2.56 2.55
C ILE A 23 -4.72 -1.44 3.42
N ILE A 24 -3.42 -1.47 3.71
CA ILE A 24 -2.74 -0.43 4.49
C ILE A 24 -2.83 0.92 3.77
N LEU A 25 -2.53 0.94 2.47
CA LEU A 25 -2.62 2.15 1.64
C LEU A 25 -4.03 2.75 1.67
N LEU A 26 -5.06 1.91 1.45
CA LEU A 26 -6.45 2.34 1.47
C LEU A 26 -6.88 2.86 2.84
N THR A 27 -6.41 2.22 3.92
CA THR A 27 -6.71 2.66 5.29
C THR A 27 -6.13 4.04 5.56
N LEU A 28 -4.87 4.29 5.16
CA LEU A 28 -4.24 5.60 5.29
C LEU A 28 -4.97 6.67 4.47
N LEU A 29 -5.37 6.33 3.24
CA LEU A 29 -6.16 7.25 2.40
C LEU A 29 -7.51 7.57 3.03
N LEU A 30 -8.23 6.57 3.55
CA LEU A 30 -9.51 6.76 4.23
C LEU A 30 -9.35 7.60 5.50
N MET A 31 -8.29 7.40 6.27
CA MET A 31 -8.03 8.25 7.44
C MET A 31 -7.80 9.71 7.02
N LEU A 32 -7.00 9.94 5.98
CA LEU A 32 -6.75 11.29 5.48
C LEU A 32 -8.06 11.95 5.01
N THR A 33 -8.86 11.26 4.19
CA THR A 33 -10.06 11.84 3.60
C THR A 33 -11.21 12.03 4.59
N LEU A 34 -11.37 11.14 5.56
CA LEU A 34 -12.48 11.20 6.52
C LEU A 34 -12.17 12.06 7.74
N LEU A 35 -10.92 12.06 8.24
CA LEU A 35 -10.57 12.77 9.46
C LEU A 35 -10.04 14.19 9.19
N ASN A 36 -9.16 14.36 8.20
CA ASN A 36 -8.52 15.64 7.92
C ASN A 36 -8.38 15.89 6.41
N PRO A 37 -9.48 16.09 5.67
CA PRO A 37 -9.48 16.10 4.20
C PRO A 37 -8.58 17.19 3.57
N TYR A 38 -8.35 18.30 4.29
CA TYR A 38 -7.54 19.43 3.82
C TYR A 38 -6.13 19.44 4.40
N MET A 39 -5.71 18.38 5.12
CA MET A 39 -4.38 18.35 5.77
C MET A 39 -3.22 18.55 4.80
N LEU A 40 -3.38 18.13 3.55
CA LEU A 40 -2.37 18.28 2.49
C LEU A 40 -2.75 19.34 1.45
N GLY A 41 -3.82 20.11 1.68
CA GLY A 41 -4.24 21.20 0.82
C GLY A 41 -3.52 22.50 1.16
N ASP A 42 -3.34 23.37 0.17
CA ASP A 42 -2.92 24.75 0.39
C ASP A 42 -4.13 25.57 0.89
N PRO A 43 -4.07 26.26 2.03
CA PRO A 43 -5.18 27.06 2.55
C PRO A 43 -5.66 28.17 1.60
N ASP A 44 -4.80 28.63 0.68
CA ASP A 44 -5.09 29.75 -0.21
C ASP A 44 -5.72 29.34 -1.55
N ASN A 45 -5.84 28.03 -1.86
CA ASN A 45 -6.44 27.50 -3.10
C ASN A 45 -7.80 26.85 -2.89
#